data_AF-A0A933EYC0-F1
#
_entry.id   AF-A0A933EYC0-F1
#
_cell.length_a   1.000
_cell.length_b   1.000
_cell.length_c   1.000
_cell.angle_alpha   90.00
_cell.angle_beta   90.00
_cell.angle_gamma   90.00
#
_symmetry.space_group_name_H-M   'P 1'
#
loop_
_entity.id
_entity.type
_entity.pdbx_description
1 polymer ?
#
loop_
_entity_poly.entity_id
_entity_poly.type
_entity_poly.pdbx_seq_one_letter_code
_entity_poly.pdbx_strand_id
1 'polypeptide(L)'
;MRRLILWGTAIVVIGGVAVWALQAQEQQANPPAQPAATTQTPVAPAGPETVAFTFTDETQMQQFAQVWGQRQGVLTRMAVLQAYWNQEQSGLTQLNQELLSKYNLDVNKNYTLDTDRKALVEQPLTPEQIAAQTAGATPATDQPATP
;
A
#
# COMPACT_ATOMS: atom_id res chain seq x y z
N MET A 1 -54.16 0.37 -28.92
CA MET A 1 -54.36 -0.99 -29.45
C MET A 1 -53.06 -1.77 -29.31
N ARG A 2 -53.08 -2.91 -28.60
CA ARG A 2 -51.98 -3.88 -28.48
C ARG A 2 -51.61 -4.46 -29.84
N ARG A 3 -50.31 -4.70 -30.10
CA ARG A 3 -49.77 -5.99 -30.59
C ARG A 3 -48.30 -6.17 -30.19
N LEU A 4 -48.07 -7.23 -29.40
CA LEU A 4 -46.80 -7.89 -29.06
C LEU A 4 -46.67 -9.11 -29.97
N ILE A 5 -45.57 -9.30 -30.71
CA ILE A 5 -45.03 -10.59 -31.24
C ILE A 5 -43.54 -10.27 -31.58
N LEU A 6 -42.48 -10.60 -30.82
CA LEU A 6 -41.84 -11.88 -30.43
C LEU A 6 -41.31 -12.72 -31.63
N TRP A 7 -40.13 -13.34 -31.44
CA TRP A 7 -39.38 -14.27 -32.32
C TRP A 7 -38.54 -13.61 -33.43
N GLY A 8 -37.28 -13.96 -33.68
CA GLY A 8 -36.43 -15.02 -33.15
C GLY A 8 -34.99 -14.84 -33.65
N THR A 9 -34.06 -15.40 -32.90
CA THR A 9 -32.62 -15.50 -33.15
C THR A 9 -32.27 -16.09 -34.51
N ALA A 10 -31.26 -15.52 -35.16
CA ALA A 10 -30.37 -16.26 -36.07
C ALA A 10 -28.97 -15.64 -36.05
N ILE A 11 -28.09 -16.26 -35.27
CA ILE A 11 -26.64 -16.08 -35.37
C ILE A 11 -26.20 -16.87 -36.60
N VAL A 12 -25.56 -16.20 -37.56
CA VAL A 12 -24.67 -16.87 -38.51
C VAL A 12 -23.37 -16.08 -38.55
N VAL A 13 -22.38 -16.60 -37.83
CA VAL A 13 -20.98 -16.25 -37.99
C VAL A 13 -20.46 -17.07 -39.18
N ILE A 14 -20.07 -16.41 -40.27
CA ILE A 14 -19.12 -16.97 -41.23
C ILE A 14 -18.11 -15.87 -41.55
N GLY A 15 -16.89 -16.07 -41.08
CA GLY A 15 -15.75 -15.21 -41.37
C GLY A 15 -15.39 -15.22 -42.85
N GLY A 16 -15.10 -14.03 -43.37
CA GLY A 16 -14.47 -13.82 -44.67
C GLY A 16 -13.51 -12.64 -44.51
N VAL A 17 -12.24 -12.97 -44.47
CA VAL A 17 -11.10 -12.09 -44.16
C VAL A 17 -10.75 -11.23 -45.38
N ALA A 18 -10.18 -10.05 -45.13
CA ALA A 18 -9.24 -9.30 -45.98
C ALA A 18 -9.78 -8.25 -46.97
N VAL A 19 -10.19 -7.07 -46.47
CA VAL A 19 -10.02 -5.79 -47.21
C VAL A 19 -9.84 -4.57 -46.27
N TRP A 20 -9.08 -4.62 -45.17
CA TRP A 20 -8.90 -3.41 -44.34
C TRP A 20 -7.51 -3.25 -43.71
N ALA A 21 -6.50 -3.96 -44.21
CA ALA A 21 -5.13 -3.83 -43.74
C ALA A 21 -4.37 -2.71 -44.48
N LEU A 22 -4.79 -1.44 -44.33
CA LEU A 22 -3.87 -0.32 -44.58
C LEU A 22 -4.27 1.04 -44.00
N GLN A 23 -5.42 1.18 -43.34
CA GLN A 23 -5.92 2.49 -42.88
C GLN A 23 -6.11 2.58 -41.35
N ALA A 24 -5.40 1.74 -40.59
CA ALA A 24 -5.51 1.70 -39.12
C ALA A 24 -4.18 1.97 -38.38
N GLN A 25 -3.08 2.23 -39.09
CA GLN A 25 -1.76 2.31 -38.44
C GLN A 25 -1.43 3.70 -37.85
N GLU A 26 -2.27 4.73 -38.07
CA GLU A 26 -1.91 6.11 -37.68
C GLU A 26 -2.87 6.79 -36.67
N GLN A 27 -3.83 6.07 -36.09
CA GLN A 27 -4.82 6.66 -35.15
C GLN A 27 -4.86 6.08 -33.73
N GLN A 28 -3.88 5.27 -33.31
CA GLN A 28 -3.79 4.78 -31.92
C GLN A 28 -2.51 5.24 -31.22
N ALA A 29 -2.34 6.55 -31.10
CA ALA A 29 -1.41 7.17 -30.15
C ALA A 29 -2.18 8.00 -29.11
N ASN A 30 -3.20 7.42 -28.49
CA ASN A 30 -3.65 7.77 -27.13
C ASN A 30 -4.70 6.76 -26.65
N PRO A 31 -4.39 5.82 -25.75
CA PRO A 31 -5.45 5.09 -25.06
C PRO A 31 -6.19 6.07 -24.12
N PRO A 32 -7.53 6.12 -24.11
CA PRO A 32 -8.24 6.78 -23.03
C PRO A 32 -7.89 6.06 -21.72
N ALA A 33 -7.47 6.81 -20.70
CA ALA A 33 -7.24 6.28 -19.37
C ALA A 33 -8.49 5.55 -18.90
N GLN A 34 -8.44 4.21 -18.90
CA GLN A 34 -9.45 3.39 -18.27
C GLN A 34 -9.53 3.81 -16.79
N PRO A 35 -10.74 4.03 -16.24
CA PRO A 35 -10.91 4.16 -14.81
C PRO A 35 -10.24 2.94 -14.15
N ALA A 36 -9.28 3.18 -13.27
CA ALA A 36 -8.66 2.13 -12.48
C ALA A 36 -9.80 1.31 -11.85
N ALA A 37 -9.88 0.03 -12.21
CA ALA A 37 -10.80 -0.89 -11.57
C ALA A 37 -10.49 -0.83 -10.08
N THR A 38 -11.41 -0.30 -9.29
CA THR A 38 -11.38 -0.48 -7.85
C THR A 38 -11.51 -1.98 -7.63
N THR A 39 -10.40 -2.63 -7.34
CA THR A 39 -10.38 -4.01 -6.86
C THR A 39 -11.18 -3.98 -5.55
N GLN A 40 -12.47 -4.29 -5.65
CA GLN A 40 -13.33 -4.47 -4.49
C GLN A 40 -12.78 -5.70 -3.77
N THR A 41 -12.03 -5.48 -2.70
CA THR A 41 -11.66 -6.53 -1.75
C THR A 41 -12.94 -7.30 -1.41
N PRO A 42 -13.00 -8.62 -1.62
CA PRO A 42 -14.17 -9.40 -1.28
C PRO A 42 -14.50 -9.17 0.20
N VAL A 43 -15.64 -8.55 0.47
CA VAL A 43 -16.15 -8.41 1.84
C VAL A 43 -16.54 -9.83 2.25
N ALA A 44 -15.77 -10.41 3.16
CA ALA A 44 -16.09 -11.72 3.73
C ALA A 44 -17.53 -11.69 4.29
N PRO A 45 -18.34 -12.74 4.07
CA PRO A 45 -19.71 -12.77 4.55
C PRO A 45 -19.72 -12.54 6.05
N ALA A 46 -20.45 -11.50 6.48
CA ALA A 46 -20.61 -11.20 7.89
C ALA A 46 -21.28 -12.41 8.56
N GLY A 47 -20.64 -12.93 9.61
CA GLY A 47 -21.21 -13.99 10.44
C GLY A 47 -22.52 -13.55 11.11
N PRO A 48 -23.21 -14.47 11.81
CA PRO A 48 -24.44 -14.14 12.53
C PRO A 48 -24.21 -13.00 13.53
N GLU A 49 -25.10 -12.01 13.52
CA GLU A 49 -25.03 -10.85 14.41
C GLU A 49 -25.24 -11.30 15.86
N THR A 50 -24.33 -10.88 16.74
CA THR A 50 -24.41 -11.17 18.18
C THR A 50 -24.45 -9.85 18.95
N VAL A 51 -25.46 -9.66 19.78
CA VAL A 51 -25.57 -8.48 20.65
C VAL A 51 -24.56 -8.62 21.79
N ALA A 52 -23.47 -7.84 21.72
CA ALA A 52 -22.40 -7.89 22.72
C ALA A 52 -22.72 -7.10 24.00
N PHE A 53 -23.55 -6.06 23.89
CA PHE A 53 -23.92 -5.19 25.00
C PHE A 53 -25.20 -4.41 24.68
N THR A 54 -26.06 -4.20 25.69
CA THR A 54 -27.27 -3.37 25.59
C THR A 54 -27.13 -2.18 26.52
N PHE A 55 -27.25 -0.96 25.97
CA PHE A 55 -27.18 0.27 26.75
C PHE A 55 -28.46 0.51 27.56
N THR A 56 -28.31 1.05 28.76
CA THR A 56 -29.45 1.38 29.65
C THR A 56 -30.16 2.66 29.21
N ASP A 57 -29.40 3.64 28.70
CA ASP A 57 -29.91 4.94 28.28
C ASP A 57 -29.09 5.53 27.12
N GLU A 58 -29.61 6.61 26.54
CA GLU A 58 -28.99 7.28 25.39
C GLU A 58 -27.64 7.94 25.75
N THR A 59 -27.47 8.40 26.99
CA THR A 59 -26.23 9.04 27.43
C THR A 59 -25.09 8.02 27.42
N GLN A 60 -25.33 6.81 27.92
CA GLN A 60 -24.35 5.72 27.91
C GLN A 60 -23.98 5.31 26.48
N MET A 61 -24.97 5.25 25.58
CA MET A 61 -24.74 4.94 24.17
C MET A 61 -23.87 6.00 23.49
N GLN A 62 -24.13 7.28 23.73
CA GLN A 62 -23.34 8.38 23.16
C GLN A 62 -21.89 8.39 23.67
N GLN A 63 -21.68 8.12 24.96
CA GLN A 63 -20.35 7.98 25.55
C GLN A 63 -19.57 6.82 24.90
N PHE A 64 -20.22 5.67 24.71
CA PHE A 64 -19.62 4.55 23.98
C PHE A 64 -19.26 4.95 22.55
N ALA A 65 -20.17 5.58 21.81
CA ALA A 65 -19.94 5.99 20.43
C ALA A 65 -18.72 6.92 20.32
N GLN A 66 -18.56 7.85 21.26
CA GLN A 66 -17.40 8.74 21.32
C GLN A 66 -16.09 7.96 21.52
N VAL A 67 -16.02 7.10 22.54
CA VAL A 67 -14.81 6.32 22.85
C VAL A 67 -14.48 5.34 21.72
N TRP A 68 -15.49 4.67 21.18
CA TRP A 68 -15.33 3.74 20.07
C TRP A 68 -14.85 4.44 18.80
N GLY A 69 -15.44 5.60 18.47
CA GLY A 69 -15.00 6.42 17.34
C GLY A 69 -13.54 6.87 17.50
N GLN A 70 -13.14 7.32 18.70
CA GLN A 70 -11.74 7.66 18.98
C GLN A 70 -10.81 6.46 18.80
N ARG A 71 -11.18 5.28 19.29
CA ARG A 71 -10.42 4.04 19.10
C ARG A 71 -10.24 3.71 17.63
N GLN A 72 -11.30 3.76 16.84
CA GLN A 72 -11.24 3.51 15.40
C GLN A 72 -10.35 4.53 14.68
N GLY A 73 -10.42 5.80 15.07
CA GLY A 73 -9.54 6.85 14.55
C GLY A 73 -8.06 6.64 14.91
N VAL A 74 -7.75 6.11 16.09
CA VAL A 74 -6.37 5.72 16.46
C VAL A 74 -5.91 4.53 15.61
N LEU A 75 -6.71 3.47 15.51
CA LEU A 75 -6.36 2.29 14.71
C LEU A 75 -6.11 2.63 13.24
N THR A 76 -6.94 3.51 12.68
CA THR A 76 -6.77 3.98 11.29
C THR A 76 -5.45 4.73 11.12
N ARG A 77 -5.11 5.64 12.04
CA ARG A 77 -3.83 6.36 12.00
C ARG A 77 -2.64 5.42 12.14
N MET A 78 -2.73 4.42 13.02
CA MET A 78 -1.69 3.40 13.16
C MET A 78 -1.48 2.61 11.86
N ALA A 79 -2.57 2.18 11.21
CA ALA A 79 -2.49 1.47 9.94
C ALA A 79 -1.80 2.31 8.84
N VAL A 80 -2.10 3.61 8.77
CA VAL A 80 -1.45 4.54 7.83
C VAL A 80 0.05 4.69 8.15
N LEU A 81 0.40 4.91 9.42
CA LEU A 81 1.80 5.03 9.83
C LEU A 81 2.59 3.74 9.58
N GLN A 82 1.98 2.58 9.78
CA GLN A 82 2.61 1.29 9.48
C GLN A 82 2.80 1.11 7.98
N ALA A 83 1.83 1.50 7.15
CA ALA A 83 1.98 1.46 5.70
C ALA A 83 3.12 2.38 5.23
N TYR A 84 3.19 3.60 5.76
CA TYR A 84 4.28 4.54 5.49
C TYR A 84 5.64 3.97 5.92
N TRP A 85 5.73 3.43 7.15
CA TRP A 85 6.94 2.78 7.65
C TRP A 85 7.42 1.65 6.74
N ASN A 86 6.51 0.77 6.33
CA ASN A 86 6.83 -0.33 5.42
C ASN A 86 7.34 0.16 4.06
N GLN A 87 6.75 1.23 3.54
CA GLN A 87 7.19 1.86 2.29
C GLN A 87 8.60 2.41 2.41
N GLU A 88 8.89 3.19 3.45
CA GLU A 88 10.23 3.75 3.71
C GLU A 88 11.27 2.65 3.91
N GLN A 89 10.94 1.58 4.65
CA GLN A 89 11.85 0.45 4.87
C GLN A 89 12.19 -0.26 3.56
N SER A 90 11.21 -0.42 2.66
CA SER A 90 11.44 -0.97 1.32
C SER A 90 12.34 -0.04 0.48
N GLY A 91 12.09 1.27 0.51
CA GLY A 91 12.91 2.26 -0.19
C GLY A 91 14.36 2.26 0.32
N LEU A 92 14.56 2.26 1.63
CA LEU A 92 15.87 2.18 2.26
C LEU A 92 16.59 0.88 1.87
N THR A 93 15.89 -0.25 1.83
CA THR A 93 16.48 -1.53 1.39
C THR A 93 16.98 -1.46 -0.05
N GLN A 94 16.20 -0.85 -0.95
CA GLN A 94 16.61 -0.66 -2.35
C GLN A 94 17.82 0.27 -2.48
N LEU A 95 17.81 1.41 -1.77
CA LEU A 95 18.94 2.33 -1.74
C LEU A 95 20.21 1.65 -1.21
N ASN A 96 20.09 0.87 -0.14
CA ASN A 96 21.20 0.13 0.43
C ASN A 96 21.76 -0.92 -0.55
N GLN A 97 20.89 -1.62 -1.27
CA GLN A 97 21.32 -2.54 -2.33
C GLN A 97 22.00 -1.80 -3.49
N GLU A 98 21.52 -0.61 -3.86
CA GLU A 98 22.15 0.21 -4.90
C GLU A 98 23.53 0.70 -4.46
N LEU A 99 23.67 1.19 -3.22
CA LEU A 99 24.94 1.64 -2.66
C LEU A 99 25.98 0.51 -2.60
N LEU A 100 25.55 -0.69 -2.18
CA LEU A 100 26.41 -1.86 -2.16
C LEU A 100 26.77 -2.33 -3.58
N SER A 101 25.79 -2.47 -4.47
CA SER A 101 26.03 -3.06 -5.80
C SER A 101 26.81 -2.15 -6.75
N LYS A 102 26.56 -0.83 -6.73
CA LYS A 102 27.20 0.13 -7.64
C LYS A 102 28.52 0.67 -7.11
N TYR A 103 28.63 0.83 -5.79
CA TYR A 103 29.75 1.53 -5.15
C TYR A 103 30.48 0.69 -4.11
N ASN A 104 30.03 -0.55 -3.83
CA ASN A 104 30.61 -1.46 -2.84
C ASN A 104 30.73 -0.81 -1.44
N LEU A 105 29.75 0.00 -1.06
CA LEU A 105 29.71 0.68 0.23
C LEU A 105 29.01 -0.17 1.29
N ASP A 106 29.52 -0.09 2.53
CA ASP A 106 28.89 -0.68 3.71
C ASP A 106 27.92 0.33 4.33
N VAL A 107 26.62 0.03 4.29
CA VAL A 107 25.57 0.94 4.74
C VAL A 107 25.57 1.22 6.25
N ASN A 108 26.38 0.50 7.02
CA ASN A 108 26.59 0.76 8.45
C ASN A 108 27.72 1.76 8.71
N LYS A 109 28.37 2.27 7.66
CA LYS A 109 29.44 3.26 7.74
C LYS A 109 28.97 4.64 7.29
N ASN A 110 29.71 5.66 7.70
CA ASN A 110 29.48 7.04 7.30
C ASN A 110 30.37 7.40 6.10
N TYR A 111 29.79 8.05 5.09
CA TYR A 111 30.52 8.47 3.89
C TYR A 111 30.19 9.92 3.55
N THR A 112 31.16 10.59 2.92
CA THR A 112 30.97 11.92 2.34
C THR A 112 31.47 11.96 0.91
N LEU A 113 30.86 12.81 0.11
CA LEU A 113 31.27 13.04 -1.28
C LEU A 113 32.28 14.19 -1.32
N ASP A 114 33.50 13.87 -1.74
CA ASP A 114 34.50 14.86 -2.13
C ASP A 114 34.30 15.18 -3.62
N THR A 115 33.72 16.34 -3.91
CA THR A 115 33.38 16.76 -5.27
C THR A 115 34.60 17.12 -6.11
N ASP A 116 35.65 17.65 -5.48
CA ASP A 116 36.86 18.10 -6.18
C ASP A 116 37.69 16.91 -6.65
N ARG A 117 37.81 15.92 -5.77
CA ARG A 117 38.51 14.66 -6.06
C ARG A 117 37.62 13.63 -6.75
N LYS A 118 36.31 13.89 -6.85
CA LYS A 118 35.28 12.96 -7.36
C LYS A 118 35.36 11.60 -6.65
N ALA A 119 35.47 11.64 -5.34
CA ALA A 119 35.70 10.46 -4.51
C ALA A 119 34.71 10.37 -3.34
N LEU A 120 34.41 9.15 -2.92
CA LEU A 120 33.72 8.89 -1.66
C LEU A 120 34.75 8.68 -0.55
N VAL A 121 34.60 9.39 0.56
CA VAL A 121 35.50 9.33 1.71
C VAL A 121 34.74 8.73 2.89
N GLU A 122 35.23 7.60 3.39
CA GLU A 122 34.75 6.99 4.64
C GLU A 122 35.12 7.90 5.81
N GLN A 123 34.13 8.18 6.66
CA GLN A 123 34.29 8.99 7.87
C GLN A 123 34.04 8.13 9.11
N PRO A 124 34.63 8.50 10.26
CA PRO A 124 34.19 7.94 11.53
C PRO A 124 32.70 8.24 11.75
N LEU A 125 32.01 7.31 12.39
CA LEU A 125 30.62 7.50 12.82
C LEU A 125 30.57 8.62 13.87
N THR A 126 29.54 9.47 13.79
CA THR A 126 29.30 10.45 14.86
C THR A 126 28.74 9.76 16.10
N PRO A 127 28.92 10.32 17.31
CA PRO A 127 28.32 9.79 18.53
C PRO A 127 26.80 9.57 18.42
N GLU A 128 26.08 10.45 17.71
CA GLU A 128 24.63 10.32 17.49
C GLU A 128 24.29 9.14 16.57
N GLN A 129 25.10 8.89 15.54
CA GLN A 129 24.92 7.73 14.65
C GLN A 129 25.21 6.42 15.37
N ILE A 130 26.17 6.40 16.29
CA ILE A 130 26.46 5.23 17.15
C ILE A 130 25.27 4.97 18.10
N ALA A 131 24.71 6.04 18.69
CA ALA A 131 23.54 5.93 19.56
C ALA A 131 22.29 5.45 18.80
N ALA A 132 22.07 5.92 17.57
CA ALA A 132 20.95 5.47 16.74
C ALA A 132 21.05 3.98 16.34
N GLN A 133 22.25 3.51 16.04
CA GLN A 133 22.51 2.09 15.71
C GLN A 133 22.30 1.15 16.90
N THR A 134 22.58 1.63 18.12
CA THR A 134 22.41 0.85 19.36
C THR A 134 20.97 0.90 19.89
N ALA A 135 20.24 1.99 19.67
CA ALA A 135 18.83 2.11 20.08
C ALA A 135 17.88 1.20 19.29
N GLY A 136 18.17 0.93 18.01
CA GLY A 136 17.40 -0.01 17.17
C GLY A 136 17.61 -1.48 17.51
N ALA A 137 18.61 -1.81 18.34
CA ALA A 137 19.00 -3.18 18.69
C ALA A 137 18.34 -3.71 19.97
N THR A 138 17.37 -2.99 20.57
CA THR A 138 16.61 -3.50 21.71
C THR A 138 15.43 -4.33 21.20
N PRO A 139 15.44 -5.68 21.30
CA PRO A 139 14.19 -6.41 21.18
C PRO A 139 13.33 -5.99 22.38
N ALA A 140 12.11 -5.53 22.12
CA ALA A 140 11.08 -5.47 23.14
C ALA A 140 10.74 -6.91 23.56
N THR A 141 11.53 -7.48 24.44
CA THR A 141 11.25 -8.79 25.07
C THR A 141 11.81 -8.78 26.49
N ASP A 142 11.29 -7.87 27.30
CA ASP A 142 11.30 -8.01 28.75
C ASP A 142 10.10 -7.23 29.30
N GLN A 143 8.90 -7.75 29.02
CA GLN A 143 7.77 -7.52 29.91
C GLN A 143 7.78 -8.67 30.92
N PRO A 144 8.27 -8.48 32.15
CA PRO A 144 8.14 -9.50 33.17
C PRO A 144 6.66 -9.76 33.41
N ALA A 145 6.25 -11.01 33.24
CA ALA A 145 4.95 -11.49 33.68
C ALA A 145 4.82 -11.25 35.18
N THR A 146 3.95 -10.32 35.58
CA THR A 146 3.55 -10.22 36.98
C THR A 146 2.54 -11.33 37.33
N PRO A 147 2.70 -12.00 38.48
CA PRO A 147 1.83 -13.08 38.94
C PRO A 147 0.42 -12.60 39.32
#